data_AF-A0A7C9HWI0-F1
#
_entry.id   AF-A0A7C9HWI0-F1
#
_cell.length_a   1.000
_cell.length_b   1.000
_cell.length_c   1.000
_cell.angle_alpha   90.00
_cell.angle_beta   90.00
_cell.angle_gamma   90.00
#
_symmetry.space_group_name_H-M   'P 1'
#
loop_
_entity.id
_entity.type
_entity.pdbx_description
1 polymer ?
#
loop_
_entity_poly.entity_id
_entity_poly.type
_entity_poly.pdbx_seq_one_letter_code
_entity_poly.pdbx_strand_id
1 'polypeptide(L)'
;MKRNNRFTFVIVAGVSAILCGTGLYAQAKGDKYALKSPSGIAFADFKGYEDWAVVSSARTDEVLKVIVANPTMIKAYKSGIPGNGKPFPDGSKIAKLQWKPKKSETAPFVVDVPDVFTQAFLIEKDAKRFPDSGGWGYALFNYDAKADTFSADAASKSDCGHACHLKVAKQDFIFHPYQKR
;
A
#
# COMPACT_ATOMS: atom_id res chain seq x y z
N MET A 1 68.09 -51.32 5.51
CA MET A 1 66.78 -52.01 5.44
C MET A 1 65.70 -51.12 6.00
N LYS A 2 64.61 -50.93 5.24
CA LYS A 2 63.34 -50.30 5.62
C LYS A 2 62.77 -50.90 6.91
N ARG A 3 62.06 -50.11 7.74
CA ARG A 3 60.58 -50.02 7.73
C ARG A 3 60.05 -49.03 8.78
N ASN A 4 59.10 -48.22 8.34
CA ASN A 4 58.26 -47.30 9.12
C ASN A 4 57.35 -48.03 10.11
N ASN A 5 56.84 -47.31 11.11
CA ASN A 5 55.39 -47.22 11.30
C ASN A 5 54.97 -45.94 12.05
N ARG A 6 54.17 -45.13 11.37
CA ARG A 6 53.46 -43.96 11.91
C ARG A 6 52.16 -44.45 12.56
N PHE A 7 51.91 -44.06 13.80
CA PHE A 7 50.60 -44.22 14.44
C PHE A 7 49.86 -42.88 14.43
N THR A 8 48.73 -42.88 13.73
CA THR A 8 47.77 -41.80 13.60
C THR A 8 46.89 -41.77 14.86
N PHE A 9 46.82 -40.63 15.55
CA PHE A 9 45.81 -40.38 16.60
C PHE A 9 44.66 -39.56 16.01
N VAL A 10 43.45 -40.08 16.18
CA VAL A 10 42.18 -39.53 15.69
C VAL A 10 41.73 -38.39 16.61
N ILE A 11 41.35 -37.26 16.00
CA ILE A 11 40.78 -36.07 16.64
C ILE A 11 39.31 -36.34 16.99
N VAL A 12 38.94 -36.19 18.26
CA VAL A 12 37.54 -36.05 18.71
C VAL A 12 37.34 -34.60 19.12
N ALA A 13 36.73 -33.79 18.26
CA ALA A 13 36.36 -32.42 18.58
C ALA A 13 34.99 -32.40 19.27
N GLY A 14 34.97 -32.01 20.55
CA GLY A 14 33.76 -31.85 21.35
C GLY A 14 32.95 -30.61 20.93
N VAL A 15 31.65 -30.81 20.73
CA VAL A 15 30.67 -29.75 20.45
C VAL A 15 30.38 -29.00 21.75
N SER A 16 30.76 -27.73 21.83
CA SER A 16 30.31 -26.81 22.89
C SER A 16 29.21 -25.91 22.33
N ALA A 17 27.99 -26.14 22.81
CA ALA A 17 26.81 -25.34 22.48
C ALA A 17 26.94 -23.92 23.06
N ILE A 18 27.04 -22.92 22.20
CA ILE A 18 26.88 -21.52 22.59
C ILE A 18 25.39 -21.20 22.50
N LEU A 19 24.83 -20.82 23.66
CA LEU A 19 23.44 -20.44 23.86
C LEU A 19 22.96 -19.47 22.77
N CYS A 20 21.96 -19.92 22.01
CA CYS A 20 21.07 -19.05 21.27
C CYS A 20 20.43 -18.06 22.26
N GLY A 21 20.83 -16.79 22.18
CA GLY A 21 20.07 -15.70 22.78
C GLY A 21 18.68 -15.69 22.15
N THR A 22 17.70 -16.28 22.84
CA THR A 22 16.28 -16.18 22.53
C THR A 22 15.82 -14.76 22.87
N GLY A 23 16.21 -13.82 22.01
CA GLY A 23 15.45 -12.59 21.85
C GLY A 23 14.08 -12.98 21.32
N LEU A 24 13.11 -13.13 22.22
CA LEU A 24 11.69 -13.18 21.92
C LEU A 24 11.27 -11.84 21.32
N TYR A 25 11.68 -11.58 20.07
CA TYR A 25 10.92 -10.70 19.21
C TYR A 25 9.70 -11.52 18.81
N ALA A 26 8.55 -11.20 19.41
CA ALA A 26 7.31 -11.43 18.72
C ALA A 26 7.51 -10.88 17.29
N GLN A 27 7.52 -11.76 16.29
CA GLN A 27 7.51 -11.29 14.91
C GLN A 27 6.20 -10.52 14.75
N ALA A 28 6.27 -9.18 14.85
CA ALA A 28 5.20 -8.33 14.41
C ALA A 28 4.90 -8.77 12.97
N LYS A 29 3.66 -9.21 12.74
CA LYS A 29 3.14 -9.49 11.40
C LYS A 29 3.61 -8.38 10.47
N GLY A 30 4.20 -8.76 9.32
CA GLY A 30 5.09 -7.92 8.52
C GLY A 30 4.69 -6.45 8.47
N ASP A 31 5.60 -5.57 8.90
CA ASP A 31 5.37 -4.12 8.96
C ASP A 31 5.03 -3.60 7.55
N LYS A 32 3.76 -3.23 7.34
CA LYS A 32 3.28 -2.69 6.06
C LYS A 32 4.11 -1.49 5.61
N TYR A 33 4.67 -0.71 6.53
CA TYR A 33 5.47 0.47 6.22
C TYR A 33 6.88 0.14 5.69
N ALA A 34 7.34 -1.10 5.80
CA ALA A 34 8.56 -1.56 5.13
C ALA A 34 8.35 -1.91 3.64
N LEU A 35 7.10 -1.98 3.18
CA LEU A 35 6.77 -2.38 1.81
C LEU A 35 6.97 -1.23 0.81
N LYS A 36 7.43 -1.60 -0.39
CA LYS A 36 7.60 -0.71 -1.54
C LYS A 36 7.09 -1.37 -2.82
N SER A 37 6.35 -0.64 -3.63
CA SER A 37 5.84 -1.11 -4.92
C SER A 37 6.95 -1.20 -5.98
N PRO A 38 6.75 -1.95 -7.07
CA PRO A 38 7.62 -1.91 -8.24
C PRO A 38 7.78 -0.51 -8.85
N SER A 39 6.75 0.34 -8.72
CA SER A 39 6.79 1.76 -9.14
C SER A 39 7.56 2.69 -8.20
N GLY A 40 8.08 2.17 -7.08
CA GLY A 40 8.92 2.92 -6.15
C GLY A 40 8.17 3.76 -5.12
N ILE A 41 6.86 3.56 -4.95
CA ILE A 41 6.08 4.14 -3.85
C ILE A 41 6.21 3.25 -2.62
N ALA A 42 6.60 3.83 -1.49
CA ALA A 42 6.61 3.13 -0.22
C ALA A 42 5.26 3.28 0.47
N PHE A 43 4.79 2.24 1.16
CA PHE A 43 3.60 2.39 2.00
C PHE A 43 3.83 3.45 3.10
N ALA A 44 5.07 3.55 3.60
CA ALA A 44 5.50 4.60 4.55
C ALA A 44 5.24 6.04 4.05
N ASP A 45 5.24 6.28 2.73
CA ASP A 45 4.94 7.60 2.16
C ASP A 45 3.50 8.05 2.48
N PHE A 46 2.64 7.12 2.87
CA PHE A 46 1.21 7.32 3.19
C PHE A 46 0.92 7.09 4.68
N LYS A 47 1.95 7.02 5.55
CA LYS A 47 1.73 6.82 6.98
C LYS A 47 0.80 7.90 7.57
N GLY A 48 -0.19 7.47 8.35
CA GLY A 48 -1.25 8.33 8.89
C GLY A 48 -2.42 8.57 7.94
N TYR A 49 -2.53 7.83 6.83
CA TYR A 49 -3.69 7.90 5.93
C TYR A 49 -5.00 7.60 6.64
N GLU A 50 -4.95 6.86 7.75
CA GLU A 50 -6.10 6.52 8.59
C GLU A 50 -6.80 7.80 9.12
N ASP A 51 -6.06 8.89 9.31
CA ASP A 51 -6.56 10.19 9.78
C ASP A 51 -6.83 11.19 8.64
N TRP A 52 -6.60 10.81 7.39
CA TRP A 52 -6.81 11.69 6.24
C TRP A 52 -8.29 11.92 5.98
N ALA A 53 -8.62 13.10 5.45
CA ALA A 53 -10.02 13.45 5.22
C ALA A 53 -10.61 12.66 4.05
N VAL A 54 -11.88 12.26 4.21
CA VAL A 54 -12.64 11.58 3.14
C VAL A 54 -12.83 12.52 1.95
N VAL A 55 -12.47 12.00 0.78
CA VAL A 55 -12.73 12.60 -0.53
C VAL A 55 -14.04 12.07 -1.10
N SER A 56 -14.20 10.75 -1.13
CA SER A 56 -15.29 10.09 -1.84
C SER A 56 -15.47 8.64 -1.38
N SER A 57 -16.49 7.98 -1.94
CA SER A 57 -16.70 6.54 -1.86
C SER A 57 -17.05 5.99 -3.24
N ALA A 58 -16.70 4.75 -3.52
CA ALA A 58 -17.10 4.05 -4.74
C ALA A 58 -17.54 2.63 -4.40
N ARG A 59 -18.55 2.10 -5.09
CA ARG A 59 -19.00 0.71 -4.88
C ARG A 59 -19.43 0.02 -6.17
N THR A 60 -19.29 -1.30 -6.17
CA THR A 60 -20.04 -2.26 -6.99
C THR A 60 -20.80 -3.18 -6.04
N ASP A 61 -21.39 -4.26 -6.55
CA ASP A 61 -22.03 -5.26 -5.70
C ASP A 61 -21.02 -6.09 -4.89
N GLU A 62 -19.76 -6.16 -5.36
CA GLU A 62 -18.70 -6.99 -4.76
C GLU A 62 -17.66 -6.18 -4.00
N VAL A 63 -17.61 -4.86 -4.23
CA VAL A 63 -16.52 -4.00 -3.78
C VAL A 63 -17.08 -2.72 -3.18
N LEU A 64 -16.54 -2.34 -2.02
CA LEU A 64 -16.73 -1.04 -1.39
C LEU A 64 -15.37 -0.35 -1.24
N LYS A 65 -15.27 0.91 -1.66
CA LYS A 65 -14.09 1.74 -1.52
C LYS A 65 -14.41 3.01 -0.74
N VAL A 66 -13.55 3.31 0.22
CA VAL A 66 -13.46 4.64 0.85
C VAL A 66 -12.17 5.29 0.36
N ILE A 67 -12.28 6.54 -0.06
CA ILE A 67 -11.17 7.29 -0.64
C ILE A 67 -10.85 8.47 0.26
N VAL A 68 -9.62 8.53 0.75
CA VAL A 68 -9.11 9.56 1.65
C VAL A 68 -7.91 10.25 1.02
N ALA A 69 -7.68 11.51 1.35
CA ALA A 69 -6.55 12.26 0.82
C ALA A 69 -5.91 13.17 1.85
N ASN A 70 -4.61 13.40 1.66
CA ASN A 70 -3.82 14.20 2.58
C ASN A 70 -4.26 15.69 2.57
N PRO A 71 -3.86 16.47 3.59
CA PRO A 71 -4.25 17.88 3.68
C PRO A 71 -3.92 18.72 2.45
N THR A 72 -2.82 18.43 1.76
CA THR A 72 -2.42 19.09 0.51
C THR A 72 -3.48 18.93 -0.57
N MET A 73 -3.88 17.69 -0.86
CA MET A 73 -4.87 17.40 -1.90
C MET A 73 -6.27 17.88 -1.50
N ILE A 74 -6.62 17.81 -0.21
CA ILE A 74 -7.91 18.32 0.30
C ILE A 74 -8.00 19.85 0.17
N LYS A 75 -6.92 20.59 0.44
CA LYS A 75 -6.87 22.04 0.19
C LYS A 75 -7.05 22.34 -1.30
N ALA A 76 -6.40 21.56 -2.17
CA ALA A 76 -6.57 21.69 -3.61
C ALA A 76 -8.03 21.48 -4.02
N TYR A 77 -8.66 20.38 -3.59
CA TYR A 77 -10.08 20.13 -3.82
C TYR A 77 -10.99 21.27 -3.36
N LYS A 78 -10.79 21.79 -2.14
CA LYS A 78 -11.58 22.92 -1.60
C LYS A 78 -11.40 24.21 -2.39
N SER A 79 -10.25 24.40 -3.05
CA SER A 79 -10.00 25.52 -3.96
C SER A 79 -10.57 25.31 -5.38
N GLY A 80 -11.24 24.19 -5.62
CA GLY A 80 -11.85 23.83 -6.89
C GLY A 80 -10.95 23.04 -7.84
N ILE A 81 -9.79 22.57 -7.40
CA ILE A 81 -8.91 21.70 -8.21
C ILE A 81 -9.47 20.26 -8.20
N PRO A 82 -9.46 19.53 -9.33
CA PRO A 82 -9.00 19.93 -10.66
C PRO A 82 -10.12 20.54 -11.50
N GLY A 83 -11.33 20.71 -10.95
CA GLY A 83 -12.50 21.24 -11.67
C GLY A 83 -12.33 22.65 -12.24
N ASN A 84 -11.39 23.43 -11.73
CA ASN A 84 -11.01 24.75 -12.23
C ASN A 84 -9.92 24.70 -13.33
N GLY A 85 -9.56 23.52 -13.83
CA GLY A 85 -8.57 23.31 -14.89
C GLY A 85 -7.11 23.33 -14.44
N LYS A 86 -6.83 23.57 -13.15
CA LYS A 86 -5.47 23.47 -12.61
C LYS A 86 -5.17 22.03 -12.17
N PRO A 87 -3.91 21.58 -12.26
CA PRO A 87 -3.49 20.29 -11.73
C PRO A 87 -3.41 20.31 -10.20
N PHE A 88 -3.41 19.14 -9.59
CA PHE A 88 -3.05 18.97 -8.19
C PHE A 88 -1.58 19.35 -7.97
N PRO A 89 -1.25 19.99 -6.84
CA PRO A 89 0.13 20.30 -6.50
C PRO A 89 0.92 19.04 -6.17
N ASP A 90 2.24 19.07 -6.40
CA ASP A 90 3.16 18.05 -5.91
C ASP A 90 3.00 17.84 -4.39
N GLY A 91 3.18 16.60 -3.95
CA GLY A 91 2.91 16.16 -2.58
C GLY A 91 1.42 15.88 -2.31
N SER A 92 0.53 16.02 -3.30
CA SER A 92 -0.84 15.51 -3.20
C SER A 92 -0.83 13.99 -3.11
N LYS A 93 -1.56 13.43 -2.14
CA LYS A 93 -1.65 11.98 -1.92
C LYS A 93 -3.09 11.56 -1.71
N ILE A 94 -3.47 10.45 -2.33
CA ILE A 94 -4.78 9.84 -2.21
C ILE A 94 -4.64 8.33 -1.98
N ALA A 95 -5.37 7.83 -0.99
CA ALA A 95 -5.45 6.41 -0.67
C ALA A 95 -6.88 5.93 -0.94
N LYS A 96 -7.02 4.81 -1.67
CA LYS A 96 -8.30 4.13 -1.88
C LYS A 96 -8.24 2.82 -1.12
N LEU A 97 -9.11 2.70 -0.13
CA LEU A 97 -9.19 1.57 0.79
C LEU A 97 -10.35 0.69 0.34
N GLN A 98 -10.11 -0.60 0.10
CA GLN A 98 -11.08 -1.51 -0.51
C GLN A 98 -11.48 -2.65 0.43
N TRP A 99 -12.78 -2.87 0.55
CA TRP A 99 -13.39 -4.00 1.25
C TRP A 99 -14.32 -4.79 0.34
N LYS A 100 -14.56 -6.05 0.70
CA LYS A 100 -15.81 -6.74 0.36
C LYS A 100 -16.91 -6.21 1.28
N PRO A 101 -18.07 -5.78 0.76
CA PRO A 101 -19.19 -5.37 1.57
C PRO A 101 -19.98 -6.60 2.08
N LYS A 102 -20.74 -6.41 3.17
CA LYS A 102 -21.78 -7.33 3.63
C LYS A 102 -23.02 -6.56 4.05
N LYS A 103 -24.18 -7.23 4.10
CA LYS A 103 -25.38 -6.66 4.72
C LYS A 103 -25.14 -6.44 6.22
N SER A 104 -25.57 -5.29 6.73
CA SER A 104 -25.56 -5.04 8.16
C SER A 104 -26.60 -5.93 8.87
N GLU A 105 -26.18 -6.62 9.92
CA GLU A 105 -27.05 -7.45 10.76
C GLU A 105 -27.75 -6.64 11.87
N THR A 106 -27.26 -5.42 12.14
CA THR A 106 -27.72 -4.58 13.26
C THR A 106 -28.40 -3.30 12.84
N ALA A 107 -28.25 -2.89 11.57
CA ALA A 107 -28.93 -1.69 11.08
C ALA A 107 -30.43 -1.96 10.93
N PRO A 108 -31.31 -1.02 11.34
CA PRO A 108 -32.76 -1.18 11.22
C PRO A 108 -33.28 -1.02 9.78
N PHE A 109 -32.39 -0.90 8.78
CA PHE A 109 -32.71 -0.73 7.37
C PHE A 109 -31.70 -1.48 6.49
N VAL A 110 -32.06 -1.75 5.24
CA VAL A 110 -31.19 -2.44 4.28
C VAL A 110 -30.00 -1.55 3.93
N VAL A 111 -28.83 -1.97 4.40
CA VAL A 111 -27.57 -1.28 4.12
C VAL A 111 -26.42 -2.26 4.12
N ASP A 112 -25.48 -2.04 3.21
CA ASP A 112 -24.21 -2.76 3.19
C ASP A 112 -23.14 -1.97 3.96
N VAL A 113 -22.30 -2.69 4.70
CA VAL A 113 -21.17 -2.15 5.46
C VAL A 113 -19.87 -2.84 5.03
N PRO A 114 -18.69 -2.21 5.27
CA PRO A 114 -17.42 -2.89 5.06
C PRO A 114 -17.32 -4.17 5.89
N ASP A 115 -16.75 -5.23 5.30
CA ASP A 115 -16.47 -6.50 6.00
C ASP A 115 -14.98 -6.85 5.91
N VAL A 116 -14.56 -7.48 4.82
CA VAL A 116 -13.18 -7.95 4.66
C VAL A 116 -12.37 -6.93 3.89
N PHE A 117 -11.36 -6.34 4.53
CA PHE A 117 -10.39 -5.49 3.82
C PHE A 117 -9.59 -6.33 2.82
N THR A 118 -9.28 -5.76 1.65
CA THR A 118 -8.62 -6.51 0.56
C THR A 118 -7.43 -5.78 -0.03
N GLN A 119 -7.51 -4.46 -0.24
CA GLN A 119 -6.52 -3.74 -1.02
C GLN A 119 -6.41 -2.27 -0.58
N ALA A 120 -5.18 -1.75 -0.59
CA ALA A 120 -4.87 -0.32 -0.51
C ALA A 120 -4.25 0.15 -1.83
N PHE A 121 -4.91 1.08 -2.51
CA PHE A 121 -4.36 1.75 -3.69
C PHE A 121 -3.81 3.11 -3.26
N LEU A 122 -2.51 3.31 -3.42
CA LEU A 122 -1.80 4.52 -3.02
C LEU A 122 -1.32 5.27 -4.25
N ILE A 123 -1.64 6.56 -4.34
CA ILE A 123 -1.34 7.40 -5.50
C ILE A 123 -0.76 8.73 -5.02
N GLU A 124 0.39 9.11 -5.55
CA GLU A 124 1.14 10.31 -5.16
C GLU A 124 1.47 11.17 -6.37
N LYS A 125 1.27 12.49 -6.22
CA LYS A 125 1.77 13.48 -7.17
C LYS A 125 3.21 13.85 -6.79
N ASP A 126 4.14 13.55 -7.67
CA ASP A 126 5.51 14.03 -7.64
C ASP A 126 6.05 14.08 -9.09
N ALA A 127 6.03 15.28 -9.67
CA ALA A 127 6.45 15.49 -11.06
C ALA A 127 7.91 15.09 -11.33
N LYS A 128 8.78 15.09 -10.31
CA LYS A 128 10.19 14.70 -10.47
C LYS A 128 10.38 13.19 -10.42
N ARG A 129 9.66 12.50 -9.52
CA ARG A 129 9.72 11.03 -9.41
C ARG A 129 8.98 10.32 -10.53
N PHE A 130 7.94 10.95 -11.09
CA PHE A 130 7.04 10.31 -12.05
C PHE A 130 6.83 11.13 -13.34
N PRO A 131 7.91 11.48 -14.08
CA PRO A 131 7.83 12.36 -15.24
C PRO A 131 6.98 11.78 -16.39
N ASP A 132 6.97 10.45 -16.54
CA ASP A 132 6.32 9.75 -17.67
C ASP A 132 4.83 9.46 -17.47
N SER A 133 4.28 9.78 -16.30
CA SER A 133 2.89 9.47 -15.92
C SER A 133 2.11 10.71 -15.48
N GLY A 134 2.44 11.86 -16.09
CA GLY A 134 1.83 13.14 -15.76
C GLY A 134 2.11 13.58 -14.32
N GLY A 135 3.25 13.15 -13.75
CA GLY A 135 3.64 13.43 -12.37
C GLY A 135 2.96 12.54 -11.33
N TRP A 136 2.29 11.45 -11.72
CA TRP A 136 1.58 10.57 -10.79
C TRP A 136 2.19 9.19 -10.67
N GLY A 137 2.53 8.77 -9.47
CA GLY A 137 2.88 7.38 -9.16
C GLY A 137 1.66 6.59 -8.70
N TYR A 138 1.64 5.30 -9.01
CA TYR A 138 0.56 4.38 -8.65
C TYR A 138 1.10 3.13 -7.97
N ALA A 139 0.50 2.76 -6.84
CA ALA A 139 0.82 1.54 -6.11
C ALA A 139 -0.44 0.83 -5.61
N LEU A 140 -0.39 -0.50 -5.62
CA LEU A 140 -1.38 -1.40 -5.06
C LEU A 140 -0.68 -2.31 -4.06
N PHE A 141 -1.24 -2.35 -2.85
CA PHE A 141 -0.87 -3.30 -1.82
C PHE A 141 -2.07 -4.20 -1.55
N ASN A 142 -1.86 -5.51 -1.67
CA ASN A 142 -2.84 -6.53 -1.34
C ASN A 142 -2.80 -6.80 0.16
N TYR A 143 -3.94 -7.17 0.73
CA TYR A 143 -4.06 -7.55 2.12
C TYR A 143 -4.65 -8.96 2.24
N ASP A 144 -3.95 -9.83 2.93
CA ASP A 144 -4.45 -11.15 3.31
C ASP A 144 -5.10 -11.04 4.70
N ALA A 145 -6.43 -11.10 4.75
CA ALA A 145 -7.17 -10.99 5.99
C ALA A 145 -6.98 -12.19 6.95
N LYS A 146 -6.58 -13.37 6.44
CA LYS A 146 -6.30 -14.54 7.29
C LYS A 146 -4.93 -14.43 7.93
N ALA A 147 -3.94 -14.01 7.14
CA ALA A 147 -2.58 -13.80 7.64
C ALA A 147 -2.42 -12.47 8.39
N ASP A 148 -3.30 -11.50 8.13
CA ASP A 148 -3.23 -10.12 8.62
C ASP A 148 -1.89 -9.48 8.23
N THR A 149 -1.61 -9.54 6.92
CA THR A 149 -0.37 -9.04 6.32
C THR A 149 -0.66 -8.32 5.01
N PHE A 150 0.19 -7.33 4.72
CA PHE A 150 0.22 -6.65 3.42
C PHE A 150 1.31 -7.22 2.52
N SER A 151 1.10 -7.14 1.22
CA SER A 151 2.11 -7.40 0.20
C SER A 151 2.01 -6.35 -0.91
N ALA A 152 3.15 -5.97 -1.50
CA ALA A 152 3.16 -5.15 -2.70
C ALA A 152 2.72 -5.99 -3.90
N ASP A 153 1.80 -5.48 -4.71
CA ASP A 153 1.38 -6.16 -5.92
C ASP A 153 2.48 -6.08 -6.99
N ALA A 154 2.93 -7.23 -7.49
CA ALA A 154 4.02 -7.30 -8.46
C ALA A 154 3.66 -6.70 -9.83
N ALA A 155 2.37 -6.62 -10.17
CA ALA A 155 1.88 -5.97 -11.38
C ALA A 155 1.69 -4.46 -11.20
N SER A 156 1.88 -3.91 -10.00
CA SER A 156 1.70 -2.50 -9.70
C SER A 156 2.88 -1.63 -10.16
N LYS A 157 2.99 -1.52 -11.49
CA LYS A 157 3.92 -0.62 -12.18
C LYS A 157 3.23 0.74 -12.45
N SER A 158 4.03 1.81 -12.52
CA SER A 158 3.51 3.18 -12.65
C SER A 158 2.73 3.37 -13.95
N ASP A 159 3.26 2.83 -15.05
CA ASP A 159 2.65 2.81 -16.39
C ASP A 159 1.32 2.07 -16.42
N CYS A 160 1.19 0.95 -15.70
CA CYS A 160 -0.04 0.17 -15.60
C CYS A 160 -1.18 0.98 -14.96
N GLY A 161 -0.91 1.63 -13.82
CA GLY A 161 -1.88 2.51 -13.17
C GLY A 161 -2.22 3.73 -14.03
N HIS A 162 -1.20 4.35 -14.62
CA HIS A 162 -1.37 5.52 -15.48
C HIS A 162 -2.23 5.23 -16.72
N ALA A 163 -2.05 4.08 -17.36
CA ALA A 163 -2.83 3.68 -18.54
C ALA A 163 -4.35 3.69 -18.28
N CYS A 164 -4.78 3.24 -17.10
CA CYS A 164 -6.17 3.32 -16.69
C CYS A 164 -6.61 4.78 -16.47
N HIS A 165 -5.77 5.54 -15.80
CA HIS A 165 -6.04 6.92 -15.36
C HIS A 165 -5.96 7.97 -16.49
N LEU A 166 -5.38 7.65 -17.66
CA LEU A 166 -5.38 8.50 -18.86
C LEU A 166 -6.78 8.92 -19.31
N LYS A 167 -7.78 8.07 -19.07
CA LYS A 167 -9.20 8.37 -19.39
C LYS A 167 -9.72 9.64 -18.70
N VAL A 168 -9.10 10.03 -17.60
CA VAL A 168 -9.44 11.23 -16.81
C VAL A 168 -8.28 12.22 -16.75
N ALA A 169 -7.45 12.29 -17.80
CA ALA A 169 -6.34 13.26 -17.88
C ALA A 169 -6.80 14.72 -17.67
N LYS A 170 -8.01 15.08 -18.14
CA LYS A 170 -8.61 16.41 -17.91
C LYS A 170 -8.94 16.70 -16.44
N GLN A 171 -8.98 15.68 -15.59
CA GLN A 171 -9.18 15.79 -14.14
C GLN A 171 -7.85 15.54 -13.41
N ASP A 172 -6.72 15.86 -14.07
CA ASP A 172 -5.36 15.57 -13.62
C ASP A 172 -5.22 14.13 -13.11
N PHE A 173 -5.72 13.18 -13.92
CA PHE A 173 -5.59 11.74 -13.70
C PHE A 173 -6.24 11.23 -12.40
N ILE A 174 -7.25 11.89 -11.82
CA ILE A 174 -7.95 11.39 -10.62
C ILE A 174 -9.45 11.19 -10.88
N PHE A 175 -9.92 9.95 -10.76
CA PHE A 175 -11.33 9.57 -10.99
C PHE A 175 -12.31 10.08 -9.94
N HIS A 176 -11.85 10.32 -8.70
CA HIS A 176 -12.75 10.45 -7.56
C HIS A 176 -13.19 11.90 -7.39
N PRO A 177 -14.49 12.19 -7.50
CA PRO A 177 -14.99 13.54 -7.29
C PRO A 177 -14.97 13.88 -5.80
N TYR A 178 -14.69 15.14 -5.51
CA TYR A 178 -14.88 15.72 -4.18
C TYR A 178 -16.20 16.50 -4.16
N GLN A 179 -17.23 15.91 -3.55
CA GLN A 179 -18.57 16.48 -3.55
C GLN A 179 -18.65 17.70 -2.62
N LYS A 180 -19.42 18.70 -3.05
CA LYS A 180 -19.81 19.82 -2.18
C LYS A 180 -20.66 19.29 -1.04
N ARG A 181 -20.39 19.79 0.15
CA ARG A 181 -21.10 19.50 1.39
C ARG A 181 -21.24 20.79 2.18
#